data_AF-A0A8C2F0K2-F1
#
_entry.id   AF-A0A8C2F0K2-F1
#
_cell.length_a   1.000
_cell.length_b   1.000
_cell.length_c   1.000
_cell.angle_alpha   90.00
_cell.angle_beta   90.00
_cell.angle_gamma   90.00
#
_symmetry.space_group_name_H-M   'P 1'
#
loop_
_entity.id
_entity.type
_entity.pdbx_description
1 polymer ?
#
loop_
_entity_poly.entity_id
_entity_poly.type
_entity_poly.pdbx_seq_one_letter_code
_entity_poly.pdbx_strand_id
1 'polypeptide(L)'
;MGAADSKSRSVSYGLDEQDNVTVIHGVKLSGDVLQRMRESGPSSSSSSSSSSPGAESAKPAPGTLFEREQALVQEELARISRREREMAGDDMNPAALRETAKTRQELDKTHNLARQLKKKEDELKHLEQFYKEQLQLMEKKVCDTLPHEPLLDLKPEFDSFMNLFSLESRTQTLSEEKNMDYKNIEN
;
A
#
# COMPACT_ATOMS: atom_id res chain seq x y z
N MET A 1 41.51 5.59 19.80
CA MET A 1 40.17 6.19 19.90
C MET A 1 39.19 5.38 19.07
N GLY A 2 38.11 4.88 19.70
CA GLY A 2 36.79 4.55 19.13
C GLY A 2 36.67 3.66 17.88
N ALA A 3 36.75 2.34 18.03
CA ALA A 3 36.31 1.36 17.02
C ALA A 3 35.41 0.26 17.63
N ALA A 4 34.65 0.59 18.67
CA ALA A 4 34.07 -0.41 19.58
C ALA A 4 32.56 -0.72 19.41
N ASP A 5 31.79 0.04 18.61
CA ASP A 5 30.32 -0.16 18.54
C ASP A 5 29.75 -0.09 17.12
N SER A 6 30.51 -0.50 16.10
CA SER A 6 29.99 -0.59 14.71
C SER A 6 29.08 -1.81 14.55
N LYS A 7 27.96 -1.83 15.26
CA LYS A 7 26.87 -2.76 15.01
C LYS A 7 26.37 -2.50 13.59
N SER A 8 26.31 -3.55 12.77
CA SER A 8 25.80 -3.46 11.40
C SER A 8 24.42 -2.79 11.42
N ARG A 9 24.32 -1.61 10.81
CA ARG A 9 23.05 -0.89 10.64
C ARG A 9 22.36 -1.42 9.39
N SER A 10 21.13 -1.90 9.53
CA SER A 10 20.30 -2.31 8.40
C SER A 10 19.64 -1.10 7.74
N VAL A 11 19.42 -1.21 6.43
CA VAL A 11 18.73 -0.22 5.61
C VAL A 11 17.75 -0.95 4.70
N SER A 12 16.52 -0.45 4.57
CA SER A 12 15.52 -0.97 3.61
C SER A 12 15.20 0.04 2.54
N TYR A 13 14.98 -0.44 1.32
CA TYR A 13 14.72 0.36 0.12
C TYR A 13 13.27 0.14 -0.35
N GLY A 14 12.70 1.16 -1.00
CA GLY A 14 11.37 1.18 -1.58
C GLY A 14 11.35 1.98 -2.87
N LEU A 15 10.23 1.91 -3.60
CA LEU A 15 9.97 2.79 -4.74
C LEU A 15 9.01 3.91 -4.29
N ASP A 16 9.25 5.14 -4.75
CA ASP A 16 8.31 6.26 -4.58
C ASP A 16 7.23 6.26 -5.68
N GLU A 17 6.35 7.28 -5.65
CA GLU A 17 5.25 7.45 -6.63
C GLU A 17 5.74 7.65 -8.07
N GLN A 18 7.02 7.91 -8.28
CA GLN A 18 7.65 8.09 -9.58
C GLN A 18 8.62 6.94 -9.91
N ASP A 19 8.46 5.79 -9.24
CA ASP A 19 9.30 4.59 -9.38
C ASP A 19 10.80 4.83 -9.10
N ASN A 20 11.16 5.86 -8.32
CA ASN A 20 12.54 6.08 -7.88
C ASN A 20 12.84 5.30 -6.60
N VAL A 21 14.05 4.76 -6.51
CA VAL A 21 14.51 4.06 -5.31
C VAL A 21 14.74 5.05 -4.17
N THR A 22 14.02 4.88 -3.07
CA THR A 22 14.13 5.65 -1.84
C THR A 22 14.42 4.73 -0.65
N VAL A 23 14.93 5.31 0.44
CA VAL A 23 15.18 4.57 1.68
C VAL A 23 13.93 4.61 2.55
N ILE A 24 13.34 3.46 2.86
CA ILE A 24 12.16 3.35 3.75
C ILE A 24 12.58 3.38 5.22
N HIS A 25 13.59 2.58 5.60
CA HIS A 25 14.09 2.52 6.96
C HIS A 25 15.62 2.62 7.01
N GLY A 26 16.11 3.47 7.90
CA GLY A 26 17.54 3.70 8.11
C GLY A 26 17.78 4.93 8.99
N VAL A 27 19.05 5.24 9.23
CA VAL A 27 19.45 6.44 9.99
C VAL A 27 19.93 7.52 9.01
N LYS A 28 19.29 8.69 9.04
CA LYS A 28 19.70 9.84 8.23
C LYS A 28 20.97 10.48 8.80
N LEU A 29 21.95 10.75 7.94
CA LEU A 29 23.15 11.49 8.31
C LEU A 29 22.87 13.00 8.37
N SER A 30 23.58 13.72 9.22
CA SER A 30 23.48 15.19 9.30
C SER A 30 24.09 15.86 8.06
N GLY A 31 23.65 17.10 7.79
CA GLY A 31 24.12 17.88 6.63
C GLY A 31 25.64 18.02 6.58
N ASP A 32 26.27 18.36 7.72
CA ASP A 32 27.72 18.54 7.81
C ASP A 32 28.51 17.26 7.49
N VAL A 33 27.96 16.09 7.84
CA VAL A 33 28.58 14.78 7.54
C VAL A 33 28.46 14.49 6.05
N LEU A 34 27.29 14.74 5.45
CA LEU A 34 27.05 14.53 4.02
C LEU A 34 27.91 15.48 3.15
N GLN A 35 28.06 16.73 3.55
CA GLN A 35 28.88 17.70 2.83
C GLN A 35 30.36 17.28 2.81
N ARG A 36 30.88 16.87 3.97
CA ARG A 36 32.26 16.39 4.07
C ARG A 36 32.50 15.13 3.24
N MET A 37 31.53 14.21 3.19
CA MET A 37 31.60 13.02 2.31
C MET A 37 31.60 13.37 0.82
N ARG A 38 30.89 14.43 0.41
CA ARG A 38 30.90 14.92 -0.98
C ARG A 38 32.23 15.57 -1.36
N GLU A 39 32.81 16.35 -0.45
CA GLU A 39 34.08 17.06 -0.65
C GLU A 39 35.31 16.14 -0.55
N SER A 40 35.17 14.95 0.06
CA SER A 40 36.24 13.95 0.21
C SER A 40 36.24 12.83 -0.83
N GLY A 41 35.36 12.88 -1.84
CA GLY A 41 35.41 11.97 -3.00
C GLY A 41 36.47 12.40 -4.03
N PRO A 42 37.09 11.46 -4.78
CA PRO A 42 38.10 11.82 -5.77
C PRO A 42 37.47 12.70 -6.86
N SER A 43 37.95 13.93 -6.96
CA SER A 43 37.65 14.81 -8.08
C SER A 43 38.05 14.12 -9.39
N SER A 44 37.11 14.02 -10.31
CA SER A 44 37.31 13.57 -11.68
C SER A 44 38.31 14.50 -12.37
N SER A 45 39.59 14.13 -12.35
CA SER A 45 40.63 14.76 -13.16
C SER A 45 40.78 13.97 -14.46
N SER A 46 40.22 14.52 -15.53
CA SER A 46 40.42 14.06 -16.91
C SER A 46 41.90 14.19 -17.30
N SER A 47 42.64 13.09 -17.25
CA SER A 47 43.98 12.95 -17.83
C SER A 47 43.89 12.12 -19.12
N SER A 48 44.27 12.72 -20.25
CA SER A 48 44.55 12.03 -21.51
C SER A 48 45.79 12.71 -22.10
N SER A 49 46.98 12.13 -21.91
CA SER A 49 47.56 10.95 -22.56
C SER A 49 48.43 11.35 -23.75
N SER A 50 49.68 10.97 -23.57
CA SER A 50 50.88 11.07 -24.39
C SER A 50 50.80 10.39 -25.77
N SER A 51 51.57 10.99 -26.68
CA SER A 51 52.46 10.36 -27.69
C SER A 51 51.92 9.32 -28.69
N SER A 52 51.99 9.73 -29.96
CA SER A 52 52.02 8.96 -31.21
C SER A 52 53.24 7.99 -31.32
N PRO A 53 53.51 7.38 -32.51
CA PRO A 53 52.86 6.24 -33.14
C PRO A 53 53.89 5.14 -33.51
N GLY A 54 53.48 4.02 -34.10
CA GLY A 54 54.46 3.22 -34.87
C GLY A 54 54.12 1.78 -35.24
N ALA A 55 54.23 1.54 -36.56
CA ALA A 55 54.68 0.32 -37.21
C ALA A 55 53.70 -0.86 -37.38
N GLU A 56 52.94 -0.73 -38.47
CA GLU A 56 52.63 -1.72 -39.50
C GLU A 56 53.68 -2.84 -39.68
N SER A 57 53.25 -4.10 -39.81
CA SER A 57 53.30 -4.88 -41.07
C SER A 57 53.26 -6.41 -40.87
N ALA A 58 52.73 -7.07 -41.91
CA ALA A 58 52.96 -8.45 -42.34
C ALA A 58 52.13 -9.59 -41.70
N LYS A 59 51.01 -9.92 -42.36
CA LYS A 59 50.34 -11.23 -42.37
C LYS A 59 51.08 -12.20 -43.32
N PRO A 60 51.17 -13.50 -42.99
CA PRO A 60 50.89 -14.58 -43.95
C PRO A 60 49.41 -14.99 -43.84
N ALA A 61 48.87 -15.68 -44.85
CA ALA A 61 47.44 -15.89 -45.04
C ALA A 61 46.72 -16.44 -43.78
N PRO A 62 45.67 -15.77 -43.25
CA PRO A 62 45.30 -15.86 -41.83
C PRO A 62 43.96 -16.58 -41.59
N GLY A 63 43.25 -16.98 -42.64
CA GLY A 63 41.82 -17.28 -42.56
C GLY A 63 41.47 -18.55 -41.79
N THR A 64 42.15 -19.66 -42.06
CA THR A 64 41.70 -20.99 -41.58
C THR A 64 42.03 -21.27 -40.11
N LEU A 65 43.16 -20.77 -39.61
CA LEU A 65 43.51 -20.86 -38.19
C LEU A 65 42.73 -19.83 -37.37
N PHE A 66 42.56 -18.62 -37.90
CA PHE A 66 41.79 -17.57 -37.24
C PHE A 66 40.31 -17.91 -37.14
N GLU A 67 39.73 -18.55 -38.16
CA GLU A 67 38.35 -19.02 -38.14
C GLU A 67 38.14 -20.15 -37.13
N ARG A 68 39.09 -21.09 -37.02
CA ARG A 68 39.08 -22.12 -35.98
C ARG A 68 39.22 -21.53 -34.58
N GLU A 69 40.10 -20.55 -34.40
CA GLU A 69 40.28 -19.85 -33.12
C GLU A 69 39.02 -19.04 -32.75
N GLN A 70 38.40 -18.38 -33.74
CA GLN A 70 37.15 -17.65 -33.56
C GLN A 70 35.98 -18.58 -33.19
N ALA A 71 35.94 -19.80 -33.75
CA ALA A 71 34.95 -20.82 -33.38
C ALA A 71 35.14 -21.32 -31.94
N LEU A 72 36.38 -21.56 -31.50
CA LEU A 72 36.68 -21.94 -30.11
C LEU A 72 36.31 -20.82 -29.12
N VAL A 73 36.57 -19.55 -29.48
CA VAL A 73 36.16 -18.41 -28.67
C VAL A 73 34.64 -18.29 -28.60
N GLN A 74 33.92 -18.47 -29.71
CA GLN A 74 32.46 -18.49 -29.71
C GLN A 74 31.90 -19.66 -28.89
N GLU A 75 32.51 -20.84 -28.96
CA GLU A 75 32.10 -22.02 -28.19
C GLU A 75 32.32 -21.81 -26.70
N GLU A 76 33.45 -21.26 -26.28
CA GLU A 76 33.72 -20.93 -24.87
C GLU A 76 32.75 -19.86 -24.35
N LEU A 77 32.46 -18.82 -25.15
CA LEU A 77 31.43 -17.83 -24.80
C LEU A 77 30.05 -18.49 -24.66
N ALA A 78 29.65 -19.36 -25.60
CA ALA A 78 28.39 -20.07 -25.53
C ALA A 78 28.33 -21.04 -24.33
N ARG A 79 29.46 -21.65 -23.96
CA ARG A 79 29.60 -22.50 -22.77
C ARG A 79 29.49 -21.69 -21.48
N ILE A 80 30.11 -20.51 -21.43
CA ILE A 80 30.00 -19.57 -20.31
C ILE A 80 28.56 -19.06 -20.20
N SER A 81 27.93 -18.62 -21.28
CA SER A 81 26.53 -18.16 -21.26
C SER A 81 25.53 -19.25 -20.90
N ARG A 82 25.79 -20.52 -21.28
CA ARG A 82 24.98 -21.66 -20.81
C ARG A 82 25.16 -21.88 -19.31
N ARG A 83 26.40 -21.95 -18.84
CA ARG A 83 26.69 -22.10 -17.41
C ARG A 83 26.13 -20.93 -16.59
N GLU A 84 26.18 -19.70 -17.11
CA GLU A 84 25.61 -18.52 -16.47
C GLU A 84 24.07 -18.59 -16.42
N ARG A 85 23.39 -19.03 -17.49
CA ARG A 85 21.94 -19.29 -17.45
C ARG A 85 21.55 -20.43 -16.53
N GLU A 86 22.34 -21.50 -16.51
CA GLU A 86 22.10 -22.67 -15.65
C GLU A 86 22.30 -22.30 -14.18
N MET A 87 23.37 -21.56 -13.84
CA MET A 87 23.59 -21.07 -12.48
C MET A 87 22.60 -19.96 -12.08
N ALA A 88 22.27 -19.03 -12.98
CA ALA A 88 21.27 -17.99 -12.70
C ALA A 88 19.84 -18.55 -12.63
N GLY A 89 19.57 -19.68 -13.30
CA GLY A 89 18.29 -20.38 -13.25
C GLY A 89 18.13 -21.24 -12.00
N ASP A 90 19.21 -21.86 -11.51
CA ASP A 90 19.21 -22.67 -10.29
C ASP A 90 19.43 -21.84 -9.00
N ASP A 91 20.05 -20.65 -9.07
CA ASP A 91 20.11 -19.68 -7.97
C ASP A 91 18.88 -18.77 -7.91
N MET A 92 17.68 -19.28 -8.25
CA MET A 92 16.44 -18.61 -7.89
C MET A 92 16.39 -18.49 -6.37
N ASN A 93 16.71 -17.27 -5.92
CA ASN A 93 16.91 -16.85 -4.55
C ASN A 93 16.05 -17.68 -3.57
N PRO A 94 16.63 -18.47 -2.65
CA PRO A 94 15.85 -19.23 -1.68
C PRO A 94 14.97 -18.34 -0.81
N ALA A 95 15.26 -17.03 -0.73
CA ALA A 95 14.36 -16.05 -0.15
C ALA A 95 13.11 -15.80 -1.00
N ALA A 96 13.20 -15.78 -2.34
CA ALA A 96 12.07 -15.63 -3.25
C ALA A 96 11.15 -16.88 -3.24
N LEU A 97 11.70 -18.09 -3.11
CA LEU A 97 10.90 -19.30 -2.90
C LEU A 97 10.15 -19.26 -1.55
N ARG A 98 10.79 -18.77 -0.49
CA ARG A 98 10.13 -18.58 0.81
C ARG A 98 9.08 -17.47 0.77
N GLU A 99 9.32 -16.42 0.01
CA GLU A 99 8.38 -15.31 -0.19
C GLU A 99 7.16 -15.75 -0.99
N THR A 100 7.33 -16.50 -2.08
CA THR A 100 6.23 -17.06 -2.86
C THR A 100 5.39 -18.06 -2.05
N ALA A 101 6.02 -18.84 -1.16
CA ALA A 101 5.31 -19.71 -0.23
C ALA A 101 4.51 -18.94 0.83
N LYS A 102 5.07 -17.86 1.40
CA LYS A 102 4.40 -16.99 2.37
C LYS A 102 3.23 -16.23 1.74
N THR A 103 3.43 -15.62 0.58
CA THR A 103 2.38 -14.92 -0.16
C THR A 103 1.23 -15.85 -0.52
N ARG A 104 1.51 -17.10 -0.94
CA ARG A 104 0.47 -18.11 -1.16
C ARG A 104 -0.29 -18.46 0.13
N GLN A 105 0.42 -18.65 1.24
CA GLN A 105 -0.21 -18.93 2.54
C GLN A 105 -1.11 -17.76 2.99
N GLU A 106 -0.68 -16.52 2.76
CA GLU A 106 -1.45 -15.31 3.05
C GLU A 106 -2.69 -15.20 2.16
N LEU A 107 -2.57 -15.54 0.88
CA LEU A 107 -3.70 -15.64 -0.05
C LEU A 107 -4.74 -16.65 0.44
N ASP A 108 -4.31 -17.85 0.85
CA ASP A 108 -5.24 -18.86 1.38
C ASP A 108 -5.95 -18.38 2.65
N LYS A 109 -5.23 -17.69 3.55
CA LYS A 109 -5.82 -17.08 4.75
C LYS A 109 -6.85 -16.01 4.41
N THR A 110 -6.52 -15.09 3.50
CA THR A 110 -7.44 -14.01 3.08
C THR A 110 -8.68 -14.57 2.39
N HIS A 111 -8.51 -15.59 1.53
CA HIS A 111 -9.64 -16.26 0.87
C HIS A 111 -10.56 -16.98 1.88
N ASN A 112 -10.00 -17.60 2.92
CA ASN A 112 -10.79 -18.19 4.00
C ASN A 112 -11.53 -17.15 4.82
N LEU A 113 -10.90 -16.02 5.13
CA LEU A 113 -11.55 -14.91 5.84
C LEU A 113 -12.68 -14.30 5.00
N ALA A 114 -12.47 -14.09 3.70
CA ALA A 114 -13.48 -13.61 2.77
C ALA A 114 -14.71 -14.55 2.73
N ARG A 115 -14.50 -15.87 2.73
CA ARG A 115 -15.60 -16.85 2.82
C ARG A 115 -16.37 -16.76 4.14
N GLN A 116 -15.71 -16.48 5.25
CA GLN A 116 -16.38 -16.29 6.54
C GLN A 116 -17.19 -15.00 6.57
N LEU A 117 -16.62 -13.90 6.07
CA LEU A 117 -17.32 -12.62 5.96
C LEU A 117 -18.59 -12.76 5.12
N LYS A 118 -18.51 -13.42 3.95
CA LYS A 118 -19.68 -13.67 3.11
C LYS A 118 -20.79 -14.43 3.86
N LYS A 119 -20.44 -15.48 4.63
CA LYS A 119 -21.43 -16.19 5.46
C LYS A 119 -22.07 -15.29 6.49
N LYS A 120 -21.27 -14.42 7.14
CA LYS A 120 -21.77 -13.44 8.11
C LYS A 120 -22.68 -12.41 7.47
N GLU A 121 -22.36 -11.94 6.27
CA GLU A 121 -23.22 -11.04 5.48
C GLU A 121 -24.55 -11.71 5.13
N ASP A 122 -24.54 -12.97 4.70
CA ASP A 122 -25.75 -13.73 4.39
C ASP A 122 -26.61 -13.97 5.66
N GLU A 123 -26.00 -14.32 6.79
CA GLU A 123 -26.67 -14.43 8.10
C GLU A 123 -27.33 -13.10 8.49
N LEU A 124 -26.58 -12.00 8.38
CA LEU A 124 -27.06 -10.67 8.77
C LEU A 124 -28.21 -10.21 7.88
N LYS A 125 -28.14 -10.50 6.58
CA LYS A 125 -29.22 -10.24 5.62
C LYS A 125 -30.48 -11.07 5.95
N HIS A 126 -30.31 -12.33 6.36
CA HIS A 126 -31.43 -13.15 6.80
C HIS A 126 -32.08 -12.59 8.08
N LEU A 127 -31.28 -12.17 9.07
CA LEU A 127 -31.81 -11.50 10.27
C LEU A 127 -32.52 -10.19 9.92
N GLU A 128 -31.95 -9.38 9.01
CA GLU A 128 -32.57 -8.15 8.54
C GLU A 128 -33.95 -8.40 7.93
N GLN A 129 -34.05 -9.42 7.06
CA GLN A 129 -35.34 -9.84 6.48
C GLN A 129 -36.31 -10.31 7.56
N PHE A 130 -35.87 -11.15 8.48
CA PHE A 130 -36.70 -11.64 9.59
C PHE A 130 -37.26 -10.48 10.43
N TYR A 131 -36.44 -9.50 10.81
CA TYR A 131 -36.92 -8.36 11.60
C TYR A 131 -37.85 -7.44 10.80
N LYS A 132 -37.61 -7.24 9.50
CA LYS A 132 -38.55 -6.51 8.63
C LYS A 132 -39.90 -7.21 8.55
N GLU A 133 -39.92 -8.53 8.45
CA GLU A 133 -41.16 -9.32 8.46
C GLU A 133 -41.88 -9.23 9.82
N GLN A 134 -41.15 -9.27 10.93
CA GLN A 134 -41.75 -9.09 12.25
C GLN A 134 -42.39 -7.72 12.39
N LEU A 135 -41.71 -6.66 11.94
CA LEU A 135 -42.23 -5.31 11.97
C LEU A 135 -43.50 -5.19 11.12
N GLN A 136 -43.47 -5.70 9.90
CA GLN A 136 -44.62 -5.69 9.00
C GLN A 136 -45.81 -6.48 9.57
N LEU A 137 -45.55 -7.61 10.23
CA LEU A 137 -46.60 -8.38 10.89
C LEU A 137 -47.22 -7.61 12.06
N MET A 138 -46.40 -6.88 12.84
CA MET A 138 -46.91 -6.01 13.89
C MET A 138 -47.73 -4.86 13.33
N GLU A 139 -47.23 -4.16 12.31
CA GLU A 139 -47.96 -3.09 11.61
C GLU A 139 -49.29 -3.59 11.07
N LYS A 140 -49.30 -4.77 10.44
CA LYS A 140 -50.53 -5.40 9.95
C LYS A 140 -51.49 -5.75 11.08
N LYS A 141 -51.00 -6.36 12.17
CA LYS A 141 -51.83 -6.67 13.33
C LYS A 141 -52.42 -5.40 13.93
N VAL A 142 -51.66 -4.31 14.03
CA VAL A 142 -52.15 -3.01 14.49
C VAL A 142 -53.20 -2.44 13.51
N CYS A 143 -52.99 -2.55 12.21
CA CYS A 143 -53.95 -2.14 11.18
C CYS A 143 -55.27 -2.95 11.24
N ASP A 144 -55.17 -4.26 11.43
CA ASP A 144 -56.33 -5.17 11.46
C ASP A 144 -57.10 -5.11 12.81
N THR A 145 -56.43 -4.78 13.92
CA THR A 145 -57.05 -4.68 15.27
C THR A 145 -57.55 -3.30 15.65
N LEU A 146 -57.22 -2.26 14.88
CA LEU A 146 -57.88 -0.96 14.97
C LEU A 146 -59.12 -1.02 14.05
N PRO A 147 -60.33 -1.32 14.57
CA PRO A 147 -61.52 -1.12 13.77
C PRO A 147 -61.55 0.34 13.32
N HIS A 148 -62.09 0.56 12.13
CA HIS A 148 -62.35 1.87 11.55
C HIS A 148 -63.33 2.64 12.46
N GLU A 149 -62.85 3.16 13.58
CA GLU A 149 -63.54 4.17 14.37
C GLU A 149 -63.83 5.33 13.43
N PRO A 150 -65.10 5.78 13.28
CA PRO A 150 -65.35 7.02 12.59
C PRO A 150 -64.60 8.11 13.36
N LEU A 151 -63.53 8.57 12.73
CA LEU A 151 -62.65 9.65 13.14
C LEU A 151 -63.49 10.83 13.67
N LEU A 152 -63.75 10.86 14.97
CA LEU A 152 -64.10 12.10 15.64
C LEU A 152 -62.83 12.95 15.55
N ASP A 153 -62.87 13.96 14.68
CA ASP A 153 -61.87 15.00 14.42
C ASP A 153 -60.76 15.17 15.48
N LEU A 154 -59.80 14.23 15.51
CA LEU A 154 -58.58 14.29 16.31
C LEU A 154 -57.43 14.95 15.54
N LYS A 155 -57.64 15.27 14.26
CA LYS A 155 -56.73 16.09 13.45
C LYS A 155 -56.35 17.41 14.12
N PRO A 156 -57.30 18.22 14.64
CA PRO A 156 -56.95 19.45 15.36
C PRO A 156 -56.13 19.20 16.62
N GLU A 157 -56.34 18.08 17.34
CA GLU A 157 -55.52 17.74 18.52
C GLU A 157 -54.11 17.26 18.14
N PHE A 158 -53.98 16.46 17.08
CA PHE A 158 -52.69 16.01 16.57
C PHE A 158 -51.87 17.17 16.00
N ASP A 159 -52.50 18.05 15.24
CA ASP A 159 -51.86 19.25 14.69
C ASP A 159 -51.46 20.22 15.82
N SER A 160 -52.30 20.36 16.86
CA SER A 160 -51.96 21.12 18.07
C SER A 160 -50.80 20.48 18.83
N PHE A 161 -50.75 19.15 18.94
CA PHE A 161 -49.67 18.43 19.60
C PHE A 161 -48.34 18.58 18.84
N MET A 162 -48.36 18.40 17.52
CA MET A 162 -47.17 18.56 16.68
C MET A 162 -46.69 20.02 16.66
N ASN A 163 -47.60 20.99 16.69
CA ASN A 163 -47.25 22.40 16.81
C ASN A 163 -46.64 22.70 18.19
N LEU A 164 -47.20 22.16 19.28
CA LEU A 164 -46.66 22.30 20.63
C LEU A 164 -45.26 21.70 20.74
N PHE A 165 -45.07 20.48 20.22
CA PHE A 165 -43.77 19.81 20.19
C PHE A 165 -42.73 20.57 19.36
N SER A 166 -43.16 21.17 18.23
CA SER A 166 -42.30 22.01 17.40
C SER A 166 -41.94 23.34 18.08
N LEU A 167 -42.87 23.95 18.82
CA LEU A 167 -42.60 25.13 19.66
C LEU A 167 -41.64 24.78 20.80
N GLU A 168 -41.85 23.66 21.48
CA GLU A 168 -41.03 23.22 22.61
C GLU A 168 -39.59 22.94 22.16
N SER A 169 -39.43 22.28 21.00
CA SER A 169 -38.12 22.09 20.36
C SER A 169 -37.43 23.43 20.03
N ARG A 170 -38.17 24.42 19.52
CA ARG A 170 -37.63 25.77 19.25
C ARG A 170 -37.26 26.53 20.52
N THR A 171 -37.98 26.34 21.62
CA THR A 171 -37.61 26.94 22.91
C THR A 171 -36.35 26.32 23.50
N GLN A 172 -36.14 25.02 23.29
CA GLN A 172 -34.93 24.32 23.74
C GLN A 172 -33.69 24.85 23.00
N THR A 173 -33.76 25.02 21.69
CA THR A 173 -32.66 25.61 20.90
C THR A 173 -32.37 27.06 21.28
N LEU A 174 -33.40 27.89 21.52
CA LEU A 174 -33.22 29.27 21.97
C LEU A 174 -32.61 29.36 23.38
N SER A 175 -32.88 28.38 24.25
CA SER A 175 -32.28 28.30 25.59
C SER A 175 -30.80 27.90 25.52
N GLU A 176 -30.44 27.00 24.61
CA GLU A 176 -29.04 26.63 24.35
C GLU A 176 -28.26 27.79 23.72
N GLU A 177 -28.87 28.52 22.78
CA GLU A 177 -28.25 29.67 22.12
C GLU A 177 -28.00 30.83 23.10
N LYS A 178 -28.97 31.16 23.97
CA LYS A 178 -28.75 32.14 25.05
C LYS A 178 -27.67 31.70 26.04
N ASN A 179 -27.55 30.40 26.33
CA ASN A 179 -26.53 29.90 27.26
C ASN A 179 -25.11 29.90 26.64
N MET A 180 -25.00 29.93 25.31
CA MET A 180 -23.72 30.14 24.61
C MET A 180 -23.27 31.60 24.64
N ASP A 181 -24.19 32.57 24.54
CA ASP A 181 -23.85 33.99 24.65
C ASP A 181 -23.41 34.39 26.08
N TYR A 182 -24.01 33.82 27.13
CA TYR A 182 -23.57 34.07 28.50
C TYR A 182 -22.20 33.44 28.84
N LYS A 183 -21.76 32.40 28.13
CA LYS A 183 -20.42 31.79 28.32
C LYS A 183 -19.28 32.52 27.61
N ASN A 184 -19.58 33.40 26.66
CA ASN A 184 -18.57 34.15 25.90
C ASN A 184 -18.24 35.54 26.48
N ILE A 185 -18.87 35.93 27.59
CA ILE A 185 -18.63 37.24 28.24
C ILE A 185 -17.66 37.12 29.44
N GLU A 186 -17.25 35.90 29.82
CA GLU A 186 -16.39 35.64 30.99
C GLU A 186 -14.99 35.09 30.65
N ASN A 187 -14.47 35.38 29.44
CA ASN A 187 -13.05 35.18 29.09
C ASN A 187 -12.41 36.46 28.54
#